data_AF-A0A9N9RQF7-F1
#
_entry.id   AF-A0A9N9RQF7-F1
#
_cell.length_a   1.000
_cell.length_b   1.000
_cell.length_c   1.000
_cell.angle_alpha   90.00
_cell.angle_beta   90.00
_cell.angle_gamma   90.00
#
_symmetry.space_group_name_H-M   'P 1'
#
loop_
_entity.id
_entity.type
_entity.pdbx_description
1 polymer ?
#
loop_
_entity_poly.entity_id
_entity_poly.type
_entity_poly.pdbx_seq_one_letter_code
_entity_poly.pdbx_strand_id
1 'polypeptide(L)'
;MFSINLLTNEIVRKIDCPGCYDHAEVKLSDNSNDRSCVMIKKYMDLFADRIKNMKVYEDDVWVVTFPKCGTTWTQEMIWLVNNDLDYKTAYDVNLNERFPFLELNGVLNKFDGDSVGICEKMQRPRHIKSHLPIFMLPDQLWTVKPKIIYVARNPKDVATSFFHHYRHIVGFEGTRIDFIRAFLNDQVIYAPFNEHVLDFWKIRDNENILFLHYEDMKRNMTAVVKEAMKFLGKNFSNDEVKELCDHLSVDSMRANPSCNNDALVEMAKKVNKNGKTSGDFKFIRRGQVGSFKEEFSEEINQQFEDYINQPCLIENGFKYKF
;
A
#
# COMPACT_ATOMS: atom_id res chain seq x y z
N MET A 1 9.47 12.55 -18.91
CA MET A 1 9.55 12.80 -17.45
C MET A 1 10.31 11.70 -16.74
N PHE A 2 10.10 10.44 -17.14
CA PHE A 2 10.81 9.30 -16.60
C PHE A 2 11.69 8.62 -17.64
N SER A 3 12.84 8.09 -17.22
CA SER A 3 13.61 7.09 -17.97
C SER A 3 13.24 5.70 -17.47
N ILE A 4 13.09 4.75 -18.39
CA ILE A 4 12.63 3.40 -18.09
C ILE A 4 13.63 2.38 -18.64
N ASN A 5 13.98 1.40 -17.81
CA ASN A 5 14.82 0.28 -18.20
C ASN A 5 14.11 -1.04 -17.84
N LEU A 6 13.82 -1.88 -18.82
CA LEU A 6 13.17 -3.17 -18.56
C LEU A 6 14.10 -4.09 -17.77
N LEU A 7 13.58 -4.67 -16.69
CA LEU A 7 14.33 -5.57 -15.84
C LEU A 7 14.20 -6.99 -16.37
N THR A 8 15.24 -7.46 -17.06
CA THR A 8 15.26 -8.80 -17.66
C THR A 8 16.15 -9.78 -16.92
N ASN A 9 16.57 -9.47 -15.68
CA ASN A 9 17.44 -10.34 -14.89
C ASN A 9 16.70 -11.57 -14.33
N GLU A 10 17.45 -12.56 -13.86
CA GLU A 10 16.89 -13.84 -13.42
C GLU A 10 15.92 -13.72 -12.23
N ILE A 11 16.19 -12.81 -11.29
CA ILE A 11 15.36 -12.63 -10.09
C ILE A 11 13.98 -12.11 -10.49
N VAL A 12 13.92 -11.13 -11.38
CA VAL A 12 12.66 -10.56 -11.87
C VAL A 12 11.86 -11.59 -12.69
N ARG A 13 12.52 -12.32 -13.61
CA ARG A 13 11.85 -13.38 -14.39
C ARG A 13 11.22 -14.46 -13.51
N LYS A 14 11.78 -14.72 -12.32
CA LYS A 14 11.24 -15.69 -11.37
C LYS A 14 9.99 -15.21 -10.63
N ILE A 15 9.70 -13.92 -10.63
CA ILE A 15 8.49 -13.35 -10.00
C ILE A 15 7.45 -12.85 -11.01
N ASP A 16 7.78 -12.82 -12.30
CA ASP A 16 6.83 -12.54 -13.35
C ASP A 16 5.63 -13.49 -13.27
N CYS A 17 4.45 -12.90 -13.34
CA CYS A 17 3.21 -13.66 -13.26
C CYS A 17 2.12 -12.96 -14.06
N PRO A 18 1.02 -13.67 -14.38
CA PRO A 18 -0.01 -13.13 -15.26
C PRO A 18 -0.60 -11.77 -14.84
N GLY A 19 -0.65 -11.46 -13.54
CA GLY A 19 -1.11 -10.17 -13.04
C GLY A 19 -0.05 -9.07 -12.97
N CYS A 20 1.23 -9.41 -13.05
CA CYS A 20 2.34 -8.48 -12.86
C CYS A 20 3.58 -9.05 -13.59
N TYR A 21 3.85 -8.52 -14.78
CA TYR A 21 4.97 -8.88 -15.66
C TYR A 21 5.49 -7.61 -16.38
N ASP A 22 6.63 -7.71 -17.06
CA ASP A 22 7.33 -6.56 -17.66
C ASP A 22 7.69 -5.49 -16.61
N HIS A 23 8.32 -5.95 -15.52
CA HIS A 23 8.89 -5.06 -14.52
C HIS A 23 10.00 -4.18 -15.14
N ALA A 24 10.03 -2.92 -14.75
CA ALA A 24 10.97 -1.93 -15.25
C ALA A 24 11.50 -1.08 -14.09
N GLU A 25 12.80 -0.80 -14.11
CA GLU A 25 13.36 0.26 -13.30
C GLU A 25 13.00 1.61 -13.91
N VAL A 26 12.51 2.50 -13.07
CA VAL A 26 12.05 3.84 -13.45
C VAL A 26 12.84 4.87 -12.64
N LYS A 27 13.37 5.88 -13.34
CA LYS A 27 14.06 7.03 -12.74
C LYS A 27 13.50 8.33 -13.31
N LEU A 28 13.73 9.45 -12.63
CA LEU A 28 13.47 10.78 -13.20
C LEU A 28 14.49 11.06 -14.32
N SER A 29 14.02 11.53 -15.48
CA SER A 29 14.89 11.76 -16.66
C SER A 29 15.93 12.87 -16.46
N ASP A 30 15.70 13.78 -15.53
CA ASP A 30 16.57 14.93 -15.26
C ASP A 30 17.71 14.62 -14.29
N ASN A 31 17.82 13.38 -13.80
CA ASN A 31 18.75 12.95 -12.76
C ASN A 31 18.74 13.87 -11.51
N SER A 32 17.65 14.61 -11.29
CA SER A 32 17.52 15.54 -10.15
C SER A 32 17.58 14.83 -8.79
N ASN A 33 17.30 13.53 -8.80
CA ASN A 33 17.47 12.64 -7.67
C ASN A 33 17.91 11.27 -8.19
N ASP A 34 18.91 10.63 -7.58
CA ASP A 34 19.35 9.26 -7.91
C ASP A 34 18.34 8.19 -7.43
N ARG A 35 17.05 8.56 -7.39
CA ARG A 35 15.94 7.73 -6.96
C ARG A 35 15.49 6.87 -8.13
N SER A 36 15.32 5.58 -7.87
CA SER A 36 14.67 4.66 -8.77
C SER A 36 13.57 3.89 -8.07
N CYS A 37 12.66 3.33 -8.84
CA CYS A 37 11.75 2.31 -8.35
C CYS A 37 11.44 1.27 -9.41
N VAL A 38 10.84 0.16 -8.99
CA VAL A 38 10.35 -0.88 -9.89
C VAL A 38 8.86 -0.63 -10.18
N MET A 39 8.51 -0.47 -11.44
CA MET A 39 7.13 -0.36 -11.91
C MET A 39 6.85 -1.35 -13.03
N ILE A 40 5.60 -1.41 -13.48
CA ILE A 40 5.19 -2.23 -14.61
C ILE A 40 5.17 -1.40 -15.88
N LYS A 41 5.65 -1.96 -16.99
CA LYS A 41 5.69 -1.25 -18.28
C LYS A 41 4.33 -0.67 -18.67
N LYS A 42 3.23 -1.41 -18.45
CA LYS A 42 1.84 -0.93 -18.66
C LYS A 42 1.56 0.38 -17.94
N TYR A 43 1.95 0.50 -16.66
CA TYR A 43 1.80 1.73 -15.89
C TYR A 43 2.57 2.88 -16.56
N MET A 44 3.81 2.63 -16.97
CA MET A 44 4.65 3.66 -17.55
C MET A 44 4.13 4.15 -18.90
N ASP A 45 3.68 3.23 -19.76
CA ASP A 45 3.20 3.56 -21.09
C ASP A 45 1.88 4.34 -21.07
N LEU A 46 1.00 4.08 -20.08
CA LEU A 46 -0.40 4.50 -20.13
C LEU A 46 -0.82 5.47 -19.01
N PHE A 47 -0.13 5.48 -17.87
CA PHE A 47 -0.62 6.15 -16.65
C PHE A 47 0.37 7.14 -16.05
N ALA A 48 1.69 6.92 -16.17
CA ALA A 48 2.70 7.70 -15.45
C ALA A 48 2.59 9.21 -15.67
N ASP A 49 2.54 9.67 -16.92
CA ASP A 49 2.46 11.09 -17.23
C ASP A 49 1.12 11.71 -16.77
N ARG A 50 -0.01 10.99 -16.92
CA ARG A 50 -1.32 11.49 -16.47
C ARG A 50 -1.37 11.61 -14.95
N ILE A 51 -0.87 10.62 -14.22
CA ILE A 51 -0.83 10.65 -12.76
C ILE A 51 0.06 11.78 -12.28
N LYS A 52 1.25 11.98 -12.88
CA LYS A 52 2.12 13.07 -12.44
C LYS A 52 1.47 14.44 -12.63
N ASN A 53 0.77 14.62 -13.74
CA ASN A 53 0.06 15.86 -14.07
C ASN A 53 -1.37 15.93 -13.49
N MET A 54 -1.77 14.95 -12.68
CA MET A 54 -3.12 14.90 -12.11
C MET A 54 -3.35 16.12 -11.22
N LYS A 55 -4.50 16.76 -11.40
CA LYS A 55 -4.91 17.89 -10.56
C LYS A 55 -5.16 17.42 -9.13
N VAL A 56 -4.58 18.12 -8.17
CA VAL A 56 -4.75 17.93 -6.73
C VAL A 56 -5.58 19.06 -6.15
N TYR A 57 -6.43 18.77 -5.16
CA TYR A 57 -7.22 19.74 -4.43
C TYR A 57 -6.84 19.75 -2.95
N GLU A 58 -7.01 20.91 -2.30
CA GLU A 58 -6.67 21.11 -0.88
C GLU A 58 -7.44 20.18 0.08
N ASP A 59 -8.66 19.82 -0.30
CA ASP A 59 -9.56 18.94 0.46
C ASP A 59 -9.39 17.45 0.11
N ASP A 60 -8.43 17.09 -0.75
CA ASP A 60 -8.12 15.69 -0.96
C ASP A 60 -7.52 15.07 0.31
N VAL A 61 -7.82 13.78 0.49
CA VAL A 61 -7.22 12.94 1.53
C VAL A 61 -6.59 11.73 0.88
N TRP A 62 -5.28 11.57 1.07
CA TRP A 62 -4.50 10.51 0.46
C TRP A 62 -4.08 9.48 1.50
N VAL A 63 -4.23 8.20 1.17
CA VAL A 63 -3.59 7.11 1.91
C VAL A 63 -2.55 6.49 1.00
N VAL A 64 -1.28 6.74 1.33
CA VAL A 64 -0.13 6.25 0.57
C VAL A 64 0.62 5.24 1.42
N THR A 65 0.93 4.07 0.87
CA THR A 65 1.67 3.04 1.62
C THR A 65 2.47 2.21 0.65
N PHE A 66 3.60 1.62 1.05
CA PHE A 66 4.05 0.43 0.35
C PHE A 66 2.96 -0.67 0.48
N PRO A 67 2.73 -1.52 -0.53
CA PRO A 67 1.71 -2.56 -0.43
C PRO A 67 1.85 -3.39 0.85
N LYS A 68 0.69 -3.71 1.45
CA LYS A 68 0.58 -4.60 2.63
C LYS A 68 1.05 -4.00 3.97
N CYS A 69 1.23 -2.68 4.04
CA CYS A 69 1.51 -1.96 5.28
C CYS A 69 0.27 -1.55 6.10
N GLY A 70 -0.94 -2.01 5.76
CA GLY A 70 -2.17 -1.67 6.52
C GLY A 70 -3.11 -0.69 5.81
N THR A 71 -2.98 -0.55 4.50
CA THR A 71 -3.75 0.38 3.66
C THR A 71 -5.25 0.26 3.86
N THR A 72 -5.84 -0.94 3.71
CA THR A 72 -7.29 -1.18 3.86
C THR A 72 -7.81 -0.75 5.24
N TRP A 73 -7.03 -1.02 6.28
CA TRP A 73 -7.39 -0.67 7.65
C TRP A 73 -7.40 0.85 7.85
N THR A 74 -6.41 1.52 7.27
CA THR A 74 -6.25 2.97 7.31
C THR A 74 -7.30 3.68 6.46
N GLN A 75 -7.60 3.18 5.26
CA GLN A 75 -8.65 3.74 4.41
C GLN A 75 -10.00 3.75 5.13
N GLU A 76 -10.38 2.64 5.77
CA GLU A 76 -11.65 2.57 6.52
C GLU A 76 -11.68 3.53 7.70
N MET A 77 -10.62 3.54 8.52
CA MET A 77 -10.48 4.46 9.65
C MET A 77 -10.58 5.92 9.20
N ILE A 78 -9.78 6.31 8.21
CA ILE A 78 -9.72 7.70 7.73
C ILE A 78 -11.04 8.11 7.08
N TRP A 79 -11.67 7.24 6.30
CA TRP A 79 -12.94 7.55 5.68
C TRP A 79 -14.05 7.76 6.72
N LEU A 80 -14.17 6.87 7.72
CA LEU A 80 -15.16 7.03 8.79
C LEU A 80 -14.91 8.29 9.62
N VAL A 81 -13.66 8.56 10.01
CA VAL A 81 -13.33 9.78 10.75
C VAL A 81 -13.65 11.03 9.94
N ASN A 82 -13.33 11.06 8.65
CA ASN A 82 -13.55 12.25 7.82
C ASN A 82 -15.05 12.48 7.49
N ASN A 83 -15.85 11.42 7.46
CA ASN A 83 -17.29 11.44 7.17
C ASN A 83 -18.15 11.24 8.44
N ASP A 84 -17.70 11.78 9.58
CA ASP A 84 -18.49 11.90 10.81
C ASP A 84 -19.12 10.57 11.28
N LEU A 85 -18.35 9.49 11.16
CA LEU A 85 -18.74 8.13 11.57
C LEU A 85 -20.00 7.62 10.85
N ASP A 86 -20.17 7.96 9.57
CA ASP A 86 -21.25 7.40 8.71
C ASP A 86 -21.03 5.90 8.41
N TYR A 87 -21.33 5.05 9.40
CA TYR A 87 -21.23 3.59 9.28
C TYR A 87 -22.19 3.02 8.25
N LYS A 88 -23.32 3.67 8.01
CA LYS A 88 -24.31 3.21 7.03
C LYS A 88 -23.73 3.29 5.62
N THR A 89 -23.20 4.44 5.22
CA THR A 89 -22.54 4.56 3.91
C THR A 89 -21.26 3.72 3.84
N ALA A 90 -20.49 3.60 4.93
CA ALA A 90 -19.32 2.73 4.95
C ALA A 90 -19.64 1.24 4.73
N TYR A 91 -20.83 0.80 5.15
CA TYR A 91 -21.34 -0.55 4.90
C TYR A 91 -21.95 -0.69 3.49
N ASP A 92 -22.79 0.26 3.08
CA ASP A 92 -23.54 0.21 1.82
C ASP A 92 -22.64 0.38 0.59
N VAL A 93 -21.55 1.15 0.70
CA VAL A 93 -20.64 1.48 -0.42
C VAL A 93 -19.29 0.81 -0.24
N ASN A 94 -18.83 0.11 -1.28
CA ASN A 94 -17.55 -0.60 -1.24
C ASN A 94 -16.38 0.36 -0.99
N LEU A 95 -15.39 -0.09 -0.20
CA LEU A 95 -14.21 0.70 0.13
C LEU A 95 -13.42 1.13 -1.12
N ASN A 96 -13.39 0.32 -2.18
CA ASN A 96 -12.70 0.68 -3.42
C ASN A 96 -13.45 1.76 -4.23
N GLU A 97 -14.73 2.00 -3.95
CA GLU A 97 -15.50 3.11 -4.52
C GLU A 97 -15.36 4.37 -3.66
N ARG A 98 -15.39 4.19 -2.33
CA ARG A 98 -15.14 5.28 -1.37
C ARG A 98 -13.72 5.81 -1.42
N PHE A 99 -12.76 4.96 -1.76
CA PHE A 99 -11.33 5.21 -1.62
C PHE A 99 -10.54 4.54 -2.78
N PRO A 100 -10.77 4.94 -4.05
CA PRO A 100 -10.23 4.27 -5.23
C PRO A 100 -8.70 4.24 -5.26
N PHE A 101 -8.20 3.17 -5.86
CA PHE A 101 -6.77 2.92 -6.03
C PHE A 101 -6.27 3.53 -7.34
N LEU A 102 -5.56 4.66 -7.23
CA LEU A 102 -5.21 5.55 -8.34
C LEU A 102 -4.57 4.83 -9.54
N GLU A 103 -3.60 3.96 -9.28
CA GLU A 103 -2.81 3.30 -10.33
C GLU A 103 -3.22 1.84 -10.62
N LEU A 104 -4.36 1.37 -10.10
CA LEU A 104 -4.80 -0.03 -10.18
C LEU A 104 -4.66 -0.63 -11.59
N ASN A 105 -5.17 0.07 -12.61
CA ASN A 105 -5.19 -0.43 -13.98
C ASN A 105 -3.84 -0.37 -14.69
N GLY A 106 -2.88 0.40 -14.17
CA GLY A 106 -1.51 0.44 -14.67
C GLY A 106 -0.63 -0.66 -14.09
N VAL A 107 -0.92 -1.11 -12.85
CA VAL A 107 -0.03 -1.97 -12.07
C VAL A 107 -0.48 -3.42 -11.97
N LEU A 108 -1.73 -3.73 -12.34
CA LEU A 108 -2.20 -5.10 -12.48
C LEU A 108 -2.62 -5.38 -13.92
N ASN A 109 -1.82 -6.15 -14.65
CA ASN A 109 -1.98 -6.41 -16.08
C ASN A 109 -3.31 -7.09 -16.45
N LYS A 110 -3.96 -7.77 -15.49
CA LYS A 110 -5.25 -8.42 -15.65
C LYS A 110 -6.48 -7.50 -15.54
N PHE A 111 -6.27 -6.26 -15.13
CA PHE A 111 -7.34 -5.31 -14.90
C PHE A 111 -7.23 -4.18 -15.91
N ASP A 112 -8.19 -4.13 -16.83
CA ASP A 112 -8.38 -3.00 -17.72
C ASP A 112 -9.38 -2.01 -17.12
N GLY A 113 -9.27 -0.74 -17.52
CA GLY A 113 -10.05 0.34 -16.96
C GLY A 113 -9.25 1.64 -16.86
N ASP A 114 -9.90 2.65 -16.30
CA ASP A 114 -9.33 3.99 -16.11
C ASP A 114 -9.41 4.39 -14.63
N SER A 115 -8.53 3.80 -13.81
CA SER A 115 -8.45 4.09 -12.37
C SER A 115 -8.18 5.58 -12.07
N VAL A 116 -7.42 6.26 -12.92
CA VAL A 116 -7.14 7.69 -12.79
C VAL A 116 -8.41 8.51 -13.03
N GLY A 117 -9.16 8.18 -14.09
CA GLY A 117 -10.44 8.83 -14.39
C GLY A 117 -11.51 8.60 -13.33
N ILE A 118 -11.48 7.45 -12.63
CA ILE A 118 -12.33 7.22 -11.47
C ILE A 118 -12.00 8.24 -10.37
N CYS A 119 -10.72 8.41 -10.02
CA CYS A 119 -10.30 9.41 -9.03
C CYS A 119 -10.61 10.85 -9.46
N GLU A 120 -10.44 11.19 -10.74
CA GLU A 120 -10.75 12.54 -11.26
C GLU A 120 -12.24 12.90 -11.18
N LYS A 121 -13.13 11.90 -11.30
CA LYS A 121 -14.60 12.09 -11.31
C LYS A 121 -15.24 11.97 -9.92
N MET A 122 -14.46 11.65 -8.88
CA MET A 122 -14.98 11.54 -7.52
C MET A 122 -15.62 12.85 -7.05
N GLN A 123 -16.69 12.72 -6.27
CA GLN A 123 -17.19 13.85 -5.50
C GLN A 123 -16.14 14.27 -4.45
N ARG A 124 -16.05 15.58 -4.21
CA ARG A 124 -15.12 16.16 -3.24
C ARG A 124 -15.75 16.16 -1.84
N PRO A 125 -14.98 15.93 -0.75
CA PRO A 125 -13.53 15.67 -0.74
C PRO A 125 -13.16 14.28 -1.28
N ARG A 126 -12.10 14.20 -2.09
CA ARG A 126 -11.66 12.92 -2.66
C ARG A 126 -10.82 12.17 -1.66
N HIS A 127 -11.04 10.87 -1.60
CA HIS A 127 -10.25 9.95 -0.79
C HIS A 127 -9.50 9.01 -1.72
N ILE A 128 -8.17 9.12 -1.79
CA ILE A 128 -7.38 8.47 -2.85
C ILE A 128 -6.33 7.55 -2.24
N LYS A 129 -6.34 6.29 -2.66
CA LYS A 129 -5.31 5.31 -2.30
C LYS A 129 -4.23 5.31 -3.36
N SER A 130 -2.96 5.25 -2.92
CA SER A 130 -1.84 4.95 -3.81
C SER A 130 -0.76 4.11 -3.09
N HIS A 131 0.03 3.41 -3.90
CA HIS A 131 1.24 2.69 -3.54
C HIS A 131 2.48 3.27 -4.22
N LEU A 132 2.34 4.38 -4.96
CA LEU A 132 3.46 5.01 -5.65
C LEU A 132 4.48 5.62 -4.69
N PRO A 133 5.78 5.50 -5.00
CA PRO A 133 6.82 6.23 -4.28
C PRO A 133 6.68 7.73 -4.53
N ILE A 134 7.28 8.53 -3.65
CA ILE A 134 7.07 9.98 -3.57
C ILE A 134 7.24 10.70 -4.91
N PHE A 135 8.26 10.33 -5.69
CA PHE A 135 8.61 10.99 -6.93
C PHE A 135 7.69 10.63 -8.10
N MET A 136 6.85 9.61 -7.96
CA MET A 136 5.87 9.19 -8.98
C MET A 136 4.46 9.69 -8.71
N LEU A 137 4.20 10.22 -7.52
CA LEU A 137 2.92 10.85 -7.18
C LEU A 137 2.72 12.17 -7.95
N PRO A 138 1.47 12.68 -8.01
CA PRO A 138 1.18 13.97 -8.65
C PRO A 138 2.04 15.10 -8.10
N ASP A 139 2.63 15.91 -8.98
CA ASP A 139 3.53 17.00 -8.55
C ASP A 139 2.83 18.04 -7.68
N GLN A 140 1.54 18.25 -7.92
CA GLN A 140 0.74 19.20 -7.16
C GLN A 140 0.55 18.80 -5.69
N LEU A 141 0.82 17.54 -5.28
CA LEU A 141 0.79 17.16 -3.86
C LEU A 141 1.74 18.03 -3.02
N TRP A 142 2.88 18.42 -3.60
CA TRP A 142 3.94 19.12 -2.88
C TRP A 142 3.71 20.64 -2.82
N THR A 143 2.89 21.18 -3.72
CA THR A 143 2.52 22.60 -3.75
C THR A 143 1.17 22.87 -3.09
N VAL A 144 0.16 22.02 -3.34
CA VAL A 144 -1.19 22.13 -2.77
C VAL A 144 -1.23 21.65 -1.32
N LYS A 145 -0.38 20.66 -0.98
CA LYS A 145 -0.25 20.09 0.37
C LYS A 145 -1.58 19.58 0.96
N PRO A 146 -2.33 18.70 0.25
CA PRO A 146 -3.48 18.02 0.86
C PRO A 146 -3.03 17.11 2.01
N LYS A 147 -3.99 16.59 2.77
CA LYS A 147 -3.70 15.62 3.84
C LYS A 147 -3.23 14.30 3.23
N ILE A 148 -2.07 13.80 3.67
CA ILE A 148 -1.51 12.52 3.26
C ILE A 148 -1.22 11.67 4.51
N ILE A 149 -1.76 10.47 4.55
CA ILE A 149 -1.50 9.48 5.59
C ILE A 149 -0.58 8.42 5.00
N TYR A 150 0.57 8.21 5.65
CA TYR A 150 1.52 7.16 5.32
C TYR A 150 1.58 6.11 6.42
N VAL A 151 1.70 4.84 6.06
CA VAL A 151 1.84 3.75 7.04
C VAL A 151 3.06 2.89 6.73
N ALA A 152 3.99 2.84 7.69
CA ALA A 152 5.10 1.91 7.70
C ALA A 152 4.74 0.61 8.43
N ARG A 153 5.45 -0.47 8.09
CA ARG A 153 5.30 -1.77 8.73
C ARG A 153 6.62 -2.53 8.67
N ASN A 154 6.85 -3.42 9.63
CA ASN A 154 7.98 -4.34 9.63
C ASN A 154 8.10 -5.08 8.27
N PRO A 155 9.24 -4.96 7.56
CA PRO A 155 9.44 -5.57 6.24
C PRO A 155 9.28 -7.08 6.21
N LYS A 156 9.56 -7.78 7.32
CA LYS A 156 9.40 -9.25 7.39
C LYS A 156 7.94 -9.66 7.23
N ASP A 157 7.04 -8.96 7.92
CA ASP A 157 5.60 -9.17 7.79
C ASP A 157 5.05 -8.63 6.47
N VAL A 158 5.63 -7.54 5.93
CA VAL A 158 5.28 -7.02 4.60
C VAL A 158 5.61 -8.07 3.54
N ALA A 159 6.84 -8.57 3.48
CA ALA A 159 7.28 -9.57 2.50
C ALA A 159 6.41 -10.83 2.58
N THR A 160 6.11 -11.31 3.80
CA THR A 160 5.20 -12.43 4.03
C THR A 160 3.81 -12.13 3.47
N SER A 161 3.22 -10.99 3.83
CA SER A 161 1.88 -10.61 3.38
C SER A 161 1.82 -10.33 1.87
N PHE A 162 2.91 -9.86 1.28
CA PHE A 162 2.98 -9.51 -0.13
C PHE A 162 3.16 -10.74 -1.00
N PHE A 163 3.94 -11.73 -0.55
CA PHE A 163 4.00 -13.05 -1.17
C PHE A 163 2.59 -13.68 -1.27
N HIS A 164 1.83 -13.69 -0.18
CA HIS A 164 0.46 -14.21 -0.19
C HIS A 164 -0.45 -13.42 -1.14
N HIS A 165 -0.29 -12.10 -1.22
CA HIS A 165 -1.04 -11.31 -2.19
C HIS A 165 -0.66 -11.63 -3.64
N TYR A 166 0.63 -11.74 -3.95
CA TYR A 166 1.11 -12.17 -5.27
C TYR A 166 0.56 -13.55 -5.63
N ARG A 167 0.63 -14.51 -4.70
CA ARG A 167 0.13 -15.87 -4.86
C ARG A 167 -1.35 -15.91 -5.19
N HIS A 168 -2.16 -15.25 -4.36
CA HIS A 168 -3.61 -15.48 -4.33
C HIS A 168 -4.39 -14.48 -5.19
N ILE A 169 -3.88 -13.26 -5.37
CA ILE A 169 -4.54 -12.21 -6.15
C ILE A 169 -3.89 -12.06 -7.53
N VAL A 170 -2.57 -11.89 -7.57
CA VAL A 170 -1.85 -11.54 -8.82
C VAL A 170 -1.63 -12.77 -9.71
N GLY A 171 -1.58 -13.97 -9.13
CA GLY A 171 -1.42 -15.24 -9.85
C GLY A 171 0.01 -15.75 -9.89
N PHE A 172 0.82 -15.46 -8.87
CA PHE A 172 2.20 -15.91 -8.77
C PHE A 172 2.30 -17.41 -8.44
N GLU A 173 3.04 -18.15 -9.27
CA GLU A 173 3.15 -19.61 -9.17
C GLU A 173 4.49 -20.09 -8.58
N GLY A 174 5.53 -19.24 -8.62
CA GLY A 174 6.89 -19.52 -8.14
C GLY A 174 7.00 -19.76 -6.64
N THR A 175 8.21 -19.88 -6.11
CA THR A 175 8.40 -20.22 -4.69
C THR A 175 8.34 -18.98 -3.79
N ARG A 176 8.10 -19.19 -2.49
CA ARG A 176 8.22 -18.12 -1.50
C ARG A 176 9.64 -17.53 -1.48
N ILE A 177 10.65 -18.38 -1.64
CA ILE A 177 12.06 -17.98 -1.66
C ILE A 177 12.36 -17.06 -2.83
N ASP A 178 11.84 -17.36 -4.03
CA ASP A 178 12.01 -16.50 -5.19
C ASP A 178 11.43 -15.11 -4.94
N PHE A 179 10.23 -15.04 -4.36
CA PHE A 179 9.60 -13.77 -4.01
C PHE A 179 10.38 -13.01 -2.93
N ILE A 180 10.79 -13.68 -1.85
CA ILE A 180 11.57 -13.06 -0.77
C ILE A 180 12.91 -12.53 -1.31
N ARG A 181 13.58 -13.30 -2.17
CA ARG A 181 14.82 -12.87 -2.83
C ARG A 181 14.58 -11.62 -3.66
N ALA A 182 13.51 -11.57 -4.45
CA ALA A 182 13.16 -10.36 -5.20
C ALA A 182 12.87 -9.17 -4.27
N PHE A 183 12.18 -9.38 -3.15
CA PHE A 183 11.94 -8.33 -2.16
C PHE A 183 13.25 -7.77 -1.57
N LEU A 184 14.14 -8.65 -1.10
CA LEU A 184 15.42 -8.28 -0.49
C LEU A 184 16.40 -7.63 -1.46
N ASN A 185 16.23 -7.86 -2.78
CA ASN A 185 17.00 -7.22 -3.84
C ASN A 185 16.28 -6.00 -4.45
N ASP A 186 15.23 -5.50 -3.79
CA ASP A 186 14.45 -4.33 -4.24
C ASP A 186 13.90 -4.48 -5.67
N GLN A 187 13.50 -5.69 -6.03
CA GLN A 187 13.05 -6.09 -7.38
C GLN A 187 11.57 -6.46 -7.47
N VAL A 188 10.79 -6.19 -6.43
CA VAL A 188 9.31 -6.24 -6.49
C VAL A 188 8.75 -4.87 -6.86
N ILE A 189 7.54 -4.82 -7.41
CA ILE A 189 6.88 -3.54 -7.74
C ILE A 189 6.84 -2.58 -6.52
N TYR A 190 7.05 -1.29 -6.80
CA TYR A 190 7.24 -0.16 -5.89
C TYR A 190 8.52 -0.13 -5.06
N ALA A 191 9.35 -1.19 -5.10
CA ALA A 191 10.64 -1.18 -4.41
C ALA A 191 11.59 -0.14 -5.04
N PRO A 192 12.60 0.40 -4.31
CA PRO A 192 13.10 -0.08 -3.01
C PRO A 192 12.19 0.15 -1.80
N PHE A 193 11.98 -0.87 -0.96
CA PHE A 193 11.04 -0.77 0.17
C PHE A 193 11.51 0.22 1.24
N ASN A 194 12.77 0.14 1.63
CA ASN A 194 13.36 1.02 2.64
C ASN A 194 13.33 2.48 2.19
N GLU A 195 13.68 2.77 0.92
CA GLU A 195 13.63 4.13 0.40
C GLU A 195 12.20 4.67 0.31
N HIS A 196 11.25 3.83 -0.13
CA HIS A 196 9.83 4.19 -0.17
C HIS A 196 9.33 4.63 1.22
N VAL A 197 9.74 3.96 2.29
CA VAL A 197 9.40 4.35 3.67
C VAL A 197 10.17 5.60 4.10
N LEU A 198 11.47 5.66 3.82
CA LEU A 198 12.34 6.76 4.23
C LEU A 198 11.96 8.10 3.62
N ASP A 199 11.50 8.11 2.37
CA ASP A 199 11.11 9.36 1.70
C ASP A 199 9.92 10.02 2.42
N PHE A 200 8.94 9.24 2.90
CA PHE A 200 7.86 9.77 3.74
C PHE A 200 8.32 10.07 5.18
N TRP A 201 9.23 9.26 5.73
CA TRP A 201 9.78 9.50 7.06
C TRP A 201 10.49 10.85 7.16
N LYS A 202 11.24 11.25 6.12
CA LYS A 202 11.98 12.52 6.07
C LYS A 202 11.07 13.76 6.09
N ILE A 203 9.83 13.62 5.61
CA ILE A 203 8.86 14.73 5.52
C ILE A 203 7.71 14.60 6.53
N ARG A 204 7.80 13.64 7.45
CA ARG A 204 6.72 13.31 8.40
C ARG A 204 6.32 14.47 9.32
N ASP A 205 7.22 15.42 9.54
CA ASP A 205 7.00 16.55 10.44
C ASP A 205 6.23 17.70 9.74
N ASN A 206 5.92 17.56 8.45
CA ASN A 206 5.04 18.48 7.73
C ASN A 206 3.60 18.34 8.24
N GLU A 207 2.90 19.46 8.45
CA GLU A 207 1.55 19.51 9.03
C GLU A 207 0.49 18.72 8.23
N ASN A 208 0.71 18.55 6.93
CA ASN A 208 -0.20 17.81 6.05
C ASN A 208 0.14 16.32 5.92
N ILE A 209 1.12 15.81 6.67
CA ILE A 209 1.53 14.41 6.68
C ILE A 209 1.21 13.77 8.04
N LEU A 210 0.56 12.60 8.03
CA LEU A 210 0.42 11.73 9.19
C LEU A 210 1.19 10.43 8.93
N PHE A 211 2.25 10.18 9.69
CA PHE A 211 3.06 8.97 9.56
C PHE A 211 2.73 7.98 10.68
N LEU A 212 2.15 6.84 10.32
CA LEU A 212 1.73 5.79 11.24
C LEU A 212 2.61 4.53 11.09
N HIS A 213 2.55 3.68 12.11
CA HIS A 213 3.08 2.31 12.03
C HIS A 213 1.95 1.30 12.22
N TYR A 214 1.93 0.26 11.39
CA TYR A 214 0.99 -0.85 11.50
C TYR A 214 1.03 -1.50 12.89
N GLU A 215 2.21 -1.60 13.48
CA GLU A 215 2.43 -2.17 14.81
C GLU A 215 1.76 -1.34 15.91
N ASP A 216 1.72 -0.01 15.79
CA ASP A 216 1.01 0.85 16.73
C ASP A 216 -0.51 0.68 16.59
N MET A 217 -1.02 0.58 15.35
CA MET A 217 -2.44 0.28 15.09
C MET A 217 -2.86 -1.03 15.76
N LYS A 218 -2.01 -2.04 15.71
CA LYS A 218 -2.23 -3.33 16.38
C LYS A 218 -2.13 -3.25 17.90
N ARG A 219 -1.21 -2.44 18.42
CA ARG A 219 -0.92 -2.34 19.86
C ARG A 219 -1.93 -1.48 20.60
N ASN A 220 -2.34 -0.36 20.00
CA ASN A 220 -3.28 0.59 20.60
C ASN A 220 -4.03 1.36 19.50
N MET A 221 -5.08 0.75 18.95
CA MET A 221 -5.92 1.38 17.93
C MET A 221 -6.54 2.69 18.43
N THR A 222 -6.96 2.77 19.69
CA THR A 222 -7.57 3.97 20.26
C THR A 222 -6.64 5.18 20.20
N ALA A 223 -5.34 5.01 20.49
CA ALA A 223 -4.37 6.09 20.38
C ALA A 223 -4.21 6.55 18.92
N VAL A 224 -4.13 5.60 17.97
CA VAL A 224 -4.01 5.91 16.54
C VAL A 224 -5.26 6.60 15.99
N VAL A 225 -6.46 6.17 16.40
CA VAL A 225 -7.73 6.84 16.03
C VAL A 225 -7.73 8.28 16.54
N LYS A 226 -7.32 8.53 17.80
CA LYS A 226 -7.24 9.89 18.35
C LYS A 226 -6.23 10.76 17.61
N GLU A 227 -5.11 10.19 17.17
CA GLU A 227 -4.12 10.88 16.34
C GLU A 227 -4.69 11.23 14.96
N ALA A 228 -5.37 10.28 14.31
CA ALA A 228 -6.05 10.50 13.03
C ALA A 228 -7.16 11.55 13.13
N MET A 229 -7.95 11.55 14.20
CA MET A 229 -8.96 12.57 14.48
C MET A 229 -8.34 13.97 14.59
N LYS A 230 -7.26 14.11 15.38
CA LYS A 230 -6.54 15.37 15.52
C LYS A 230 -6.01 15.86 14.17
N PHE A 231 -5.38 14.98 13.40
CA PHE A 231 -4.86 15.29 12.07
C PHE A 231 -5.97 15.70 11.07
N LEU A 232 -7.13 15.04 11.15
CA LEU A 232 -8.28 15.34 10.30
C LEU A 232 -9.09 16.55 10.78
N GLY A 233 -8.85 17.06 11.98
CA GLY A 233 -9.60 18.17 12.57
C GLY A 233 -10.99 17.75 13.07
N LYS A 234 -11.13 16.49 13.50
CA LYS A 234 -12.38 15.88 13.97
C LYS A 234 -12.34 15.63 15.47
N ASN A 235 -13.49 15.67 16.11
CA ASN A 235 -13.63 15.40 17.54
C ASN A 235 -14.85 14.52 17.78
N PHE A 236 -14.64 13.43 18.50
CA PHE A 236 -15.66 12.45 18.87
C PHE A 236 -15.51 12.12 20.36
N SER A 237 -16.60 11.70 20.97
CA SER A 237 -16.64 11.22 22.35
C SER A 237 -15.82 9.93 22.52
N ASN A 238 -15.49 9.59 23.76
CA ASN A 238 -14.77 8.34 24.04
C ASN A 238 -15.58 7.10 23.64
N ASP A 239 -16.91 7.16 23.71
CA ASP A 239 -17.79 6.05 23.33
C ASP A 239 -17.81 5.86 21.81
N GLU A 240 -17.90 6.94 21.04
CA GLU A 240 -17.77 6.91 19.57
C GLU A 240 -16.39 6.38 19.12
N VAL A 241 -15.32 6.80 19.81
CA VAL A 241 -13.97 6.28 19.54
C VAL A 241 -13.88 4.79 19.84
N LYS A 242 -14.52 4.33 20.91
CA LYS A 242 -14.56 2.91 21.28
C LYS A 242 -15.32 2.11 20.21
N GLU A 243 -16.50 2.58 19.80
CA GLU A 243 -17.28 1.95 18.73
C GLU A 243 -16.49 1.86 17.43
N LEU A 244 -15.80 2.93 17.03
CA LEU A 244 -14.93 2.92 15.87
C LEU A 244 -13.80 1.88 16.01
N CYS A 245 -13.18 1.77 17.18
CA CYS A 245 -12.15 0.76 17.44
C CYS A 245 -12.70 -0.68 17.33
N ASP A 246 -13.92 -0.92 17.82
CA ASP A 246 -14.60 -2.21 17.72
C ASP A 246 -14.92 -2.55 16.25
N HIS A 247 -15.42 -1.57 15.47
CA HIS A 247 -15.64 -1.69 14.02
C HIS A 247 -14.34 -2.01 13.28
N LEU A 248 -13.25 -1.35 13.65
CA LEU A 248 -11.91 -1.53 13.08
C LEU A 248 -11.20 -2.79 13.59
N SER A 249 -11.81 -3.61 14.45
CA SER A 249 -11.20 -4.88 14.84
C SER A 249 -10.95 -5.78 13.62
N VAL A 250 -9.89 -6.58 13.68
CA VAL A 250 -9.50 -7.44 12.54
C VAL A 250 -10.63 -8.39 12.15
N ASP A 251 -11.37 -8.91 13.13
CA ASP A 251 -12.46 -9.84 12.89
C ASP A 251 -13.67 -9.14 12.27
N SER A 252 -14.05 -7.96 12.75
CA SER A 252 -15.10 -7.12 12.16
C SER A 252 -14.76 -6.75 10.71
N MET A 253 -13.56 -6.20 10.46
CA MET A 253 -13.10 -5.84 9.13
C MET A 253 -13.08 -7.04 8.17
N ARG A 254 -12.69 -8.23 8.66
CA ARG A 254 -12.67 -9.45 7.84
C ARG A 254 -14.09 -9.93 7.49
N ALA A 255 -15.05 -9.75 8.40
CA ALA A 255 -16.45 -10.10 8.19
C ALA A 255 -17.22 -9.06 7.35
N ASN A 256 -16.71 -7.83 7.24
CA ASN A 256 -17.39 -6.74 6.54
C ASN A 256 -17.19 -6.83 5.01
N PRO A 257 -18.26 -7.08 4.22
CA PRO A 257 -18.17 -7.23 2.77
C PRO A 257 -17.76 -5.94 2.05
N SER A 258 -17.91 -4.76 2.68
CA SER A 258 -17.53 -3.49 2.05
C SER A 258 -16.01 -3.29 1.99
N CYS A 259 -15.23 -3.95 2.85
CA CYS A 259 -13.78 -3.75 2.94
C CYS A 259 -12.94 -5.04 2.88
N ASN A 260 -13.54 -6.23 3.04
CA ASN A 260 -12.80 -7.49 3.08
C ASN A 260 -12.25 -7.95 1.71
N ASN A 261 -12.69 -7.34 0.60
CA ASN A 261 -12.26 -7.65 -0.77
C ASN A 261 -12.53 -9.11 -1.21
N ASP A 262 -13.56 -9.78 -0.67
CA ASP A 262 -13.89 -11.16 -1.07
C ASP A 262 -14.25 -11.26 -2.57
N ALA A 263 -14.92 -10.26 -3.13
CA ALA A 263 -15.21 -10.21 -4.58
C ALA A 263 -13.92 -10.24 -5.43
N LEU A 264 -12.86 -9.56 -4.99
CA LEU A 264 -11.55 -9.59 -5.63
C LEU A 264 -10.90 -10.97 -5.50
N VAL A 265 -10.99 -11.61 -4.33
CA VAL A 265 -10.48 -12.97 -4.11
C VAL A 265 -11.19 -13.98 -5.02
N GLU A 266 -12.53 -13.91 -5.09
CA GLU A 266 -13.32 -14.81 -5.94
C GLU A 266 -13.07 -14.58 -7.43
N MET A 267 -12.88 -13.33 -7.86
CA MET A 267 -12.43 -13.03 -9.21
C MET A 267 -11.04 -13.63 -9.46
N ALA A 268 -10.09 -13.40 -8.56
CA ALA A 268 -8.73 -13.91 -8.70
C ALA A 268 -8.68 -15.44 -8.77
N LYS A 269 -9.49 -16.15 -7.99
CA LYS A 269 -9.64 -17.62 -8.08
C LYS A 269 -10.08 -18.07 -9.48
N LYS A 270 -11.02 -17.35 -10.11
CA LYS A 270 -11.51 -17.68 -11.47
C LYS A 270 -10.49 -17.38 -12.57
N VAL A 271 -9.74 -16.29 -12.43
CA VAL A 271 -8.79 -15.81 -13.46
C VAL A 271 -7.41 -16.45 -13.31
N ASN A 272 -7.00 -16.85 -12.11
CA ASN A 272 -5.75 -17.56 -11.85
C ASN A 272 -5.96 -19.08 -12.01
N LYS A 273 -6.32 -19.52 -13.23
CA LYS A 273 -6.72 -20.92 -13.53
C LYS A 273 -5.68 -21.99 -13.16
N ASN A 274 -4.40 -21.62 -13.07
CA ASN A 274 -3.28 -22.48 -12.66
C ASN A 274 -2.72 -22.13 -11.27
N GLY A 275 -3.30 -21.13 -10.60
CA GLY A 275 -2.76 -20.57 -9.37
C GLY A 275 -2.90 -21.55 -8.20
N LYS A 276 -1.92 -21.55 -7.28
CA LYS A 276 -2.06 -22.23 -5.97
C LYS A 276 -2.96 -21.42 -5.02
N THR A 277 -4.03 -20.84 -5.55
CA THR A 277 -4.96 -20.04 -4.76
C THR A 277 -5.78 -20.98 -3.89
N SER A 278 -5.43 -21.06 -2.60
CA SER A 278 -6.18 -21.87 -1.63
C SER A 278 -7.63 -21.37 -1.51
N GLY A 279 -8.57 -22.30 -1.36
CA GLY A 279 -9.97 -22.00 -1.10
C GLY A 279 -10.19 -21.13 0.14
N ASP A 280 -9.32 -21.28 1.15
CA ASP A 280 -9.44 -20.61 2.45
C ASP A 280 -8.71 -19.25 2.52
N PHE A 281 -8.09 -18.79 1.43
CA PHE A 281 -7.40 -17.49 1.44
C PHE A 281 -8.39 -16.34 1.66
N LYS A 282 -8.07 -15.47 2.62
CA LYS A 282 -8.78 -14.21 2.88
C LYS A 282 -7.85 -13.03 2.67
N PHE A 283 -8.32 -11.98 2.01
CA PHE A 283 -7.52 -10.78 1.74
C PHE A 283 -7.07 -10.11 3.05
N ILE A 284 -7.99 -9.97 4.00
CA ILE A 284 -7.66 -9.68 5.41
C ILE A 284 -7.29 -11.01 6.09
N ARG A 285 -6.01 -11.37 5.96
CA ARG A 285 -5.47 -12.67 6.37
C ARG A 285 -5.44 -12.83 7.90
N ARG A 286 -4.26 -12.64 8.52
CA ARG A 286 -4.07 -12.84 9.97
C ARG A 286 -4.28 -11.57 10.80
N GLY A 287 -3.92 -10.40 10.27
CA GLY A 287 -3.99 -9.15 11.03
C GLY A 287 -3.13 -9.16 12.31
N GLN A 288 -1.95 -9.78 12.24
CA GLN A 288 -1.03 -9.99 13.35
C GLN A 288 0.34 -9.38 13.02
N VAL A 289 1.07 -9.05 14.08
CA VAL A 289 2.49 -8.69 14.04
C VAL A 289 3.31 -9.94 14.38
N GLY A 290 4.41 -10.17 13.68
CA GLY A 290 5.31 -11.30 13.90
C GLY A 290 4.90 -12.59 13.18
N SER A 291 3.94 -12.54 12.24
CA SER A 291 3.47 -13.72 11.52
C SER A 291 4.56 -14.38 10.65
N PHE A 292 5.58 -13.61 10.27
CA PHE A 292 6.76 -14.10 9.56
C PHE A 292 7.50 -15.22 10.32
N LYS A 293 7.42 -15.27 11.66
CA LYS A 293 8.14 -16.25 12.49
C LYS A 293 7.73 -17.70 12.20
N GLU A 294 6.52 -17.92 11.71
CA GLU A 294 6.04 -19.24 11.31
C GLU A 294 6.44 -19.61 9.87
N GLU A 295 6.91 -18.64 9.08
CA GLU A 295 7.09 -18.78 7.64
C GLU A 295 8.55 -18.64 7.17
N PHE A 296 9.43 -18.06 8.00
CA PHE A 296 10.84 -17.81 7.68
C PHE A 296 11.76 -18.86 8.32
N SER A 297 12.78 -19.27 7.57
CA SER A 297 13.94 -19.95 8.16
C SER A 297 14.82 -18.94 8.91
N GLU A 298 15.72 -19.45 9.74
CA GLU A 298 16.73 -18.64 10.43
C GLU A 298 17.58 -17.83 9.45
N GLU A 299 18.01 -18.45 8.34
CA GLU A 299 18.78 -17.80 7.28
C GLU A 299 18.02 -16.60 6.66
N ILE A 300 16.75 -16.78 6.30
CA ILE A 300 15.93 -15.69 5.76
C ILE A 300 15.75 -14.59 6.79
N ASN A 301 15.51 -14.98 8.06
CA ASN A 301 15.36 -14.01 9.13
C ASN A 301 16.63 -13.15 9.28
N GLN A 302 17.82 -13.75 9.20
CA GLN A 302 19.09 -13.03 9.25
C GLN A 302 19.27 -12.08 8.05
N GLN A 303 18.92 -12.50 6.83
CA GLN A 303 18.98 -11.60 5.67
C GLN A 303 18.08 -10.36 5.86
N PHE A 304 16.92 -10.53 6.51
CA PHE A 304 16.08 -9.39 6.86
C PHE A 304 16.65 -8.55 8.01
N GLU A 305 17.37 -9.13 8.98
CA GLU A 305 18.10 -8.33 9.98
C GLU A 305 19.12 -7.41 9.29
N ASP A 306 19.87 -7.92 8.31
CA ASP A 306 20.81 -7.11 7.56
C ASP A 306 20.07 -6.03 6.74
N TYR A 307 18.95 -6.39 6.12
CA TYR A 307 18.11 -5.48 5.32
C TYR A 307 17.54 -4.31 6.14
N ILE A 308 17.15 -4.53 7.40
CA ILE A 308 16.61 -3.45 8.27
C ILE A 308 17.69 -2.66 9.02
N ASN A 309 18.94 -3.13 9.00
CA ASN A 309 20.08 -2.45 9.59
C ASN A 309 20.96 -1.77 8.53
N GLN A 310 20.43 -1.59 7.31
CA GLN A 310 21.12 -0.84 6.27
C GLN A 310 21.46 0.59 6.72
N PRO A 311 22.63 1.14 6.34
CA PRO A 311 23.07 2.48 6.74
C PRO A 311 22.03 3.57 6.50
N CYS A 312 21.30 3.50 5.38
CA CYS A 312 20.30 4.50 5.01
C CYS A 312 19.19 4.67 6.08
N LEU A 313 18.79 3.61 6.78
CA LEU A 313 17.78 3.69 7.85
C LEU A 313 18.37 4.31 9.11
N ILE A 314 19.57 3.85 9.49
CA ILE A 314 20.30 4.30 10.69
C ILE A 314 20.62 5.80 10.60
N GLU A 315 21.18 6.24 9.48
CA GLU A 315 21.57 7.63 9.22
C GLU A 315 20.38 8.59 9.24
N ASN A 316 19.18 8.10 8.87
CA ASN A 316 17.95 8.88 8.91
C ASN A 316 17.16 8.72 10.23
N GLY A 317 17.74 8.04 11.23
CA GLY A 317 17.14 7.84 12.55
C GLY A 317 15.83 7.04 12.51
N PHE A 318 15.59 6.28 11.44
CA PHE A 318 14.37 5.48 11.30
C PHE A 318 14.61 4.06 11.81
N LYS A 319 13.65 3.53 12.57
CA LYS A 319 13.65 2.14 13.04
C LYS A 319 12.27 1.55 12.91
N TYR A 320 12.17 0.37 12.30
CA TYR A 320 10.93 -0.38 12.27
C TYR A 320 10.52 -0.80 13.68
N LYS A 321 9.21 -0.86 13.90
CA LYS A 321 8.60 -1.42 15.11
C LYS A 321 8.34 -2.91 14.90
N PHE A 322 8.36 -3.67 15.99
CA PHE A 322 8.19 -5.13 16.00
C PHE A 322 7.16 -5.57 17.03
#